data_AF-A0A7C5I8M6-F1
#
_entry.id   AF-A0A7C5I8M6-F1
#
_cell.length_a   1.000
_cell.length_b   1.000
_cell.length_c   1.000
_cell.angle_alpha   90.00
_cell.angle_beta   90.00
_cell.angle_gamma   90.00
#
_symmetry.space_group_name_H-M   'P 1'
#
loop_
_entity.id
_entity.type
_entity.pdbx_description
1 polymer ?
#
loop_
_entity_poly.entity_id
_entity_poly.type
_entity_poly.pdbx_seq_one_letter_code
_entity_poly.pdbx_strand_id
1 'polypeptide(L)'
;MTTESSVGQECSLTEQVMALEQQYLLQNYSRYPLVVRRGKGCYVYDAAGKRYLDLISGIGVNALGHAHPRILRVLREQAALMIHCSNLYYHEYQGKLARKLSEASGLARSFFCNSGTEAMEAALKMARAHGRRISPDKYEIISLDNSFHGRTLGALSITGQAKYRQDFEPLLPGVRFVERNNVPALEEAFSERTCAVVLEWIQGEGGIYPLNAEYARRARELADQHNALLIFDEIQCGVGRPGKYFAYQLAEPPVLPDVVVAAKPLACGLPLGAVIANEKAASAIGPGMHGTTFGGGPLACRVALEFFEILDGLLLHIHHVGGCFRHELSELARHFSFIKEVRGYGLMIGVELD
;
A
#
# COMPACT_ATOMS: atom_id res chain seq x y z
N MET A 1 -25.76 -13.25 61.03
CA MET A 1 -24.41 -13.35 60.46
C MET A 1 -24.54 -13.20 58.96
N THR A 2 -23.80 -12.24 58.44
CA THR A 2 -23.88 -11.64 57.11
C THR A 2 -23.61 -12.63 55.98
N THR A 3 -24.56 -12.75 55.07
CA THR A 3 -24.35 -13.30 53.72
C THR A 3 -23.67 -12.21 52.89
N GLU A 4 -22.36 -12.35 52.67
CA GLU A 4 -21.64 -11.55 51.67
C GLU A 4 -22.14 -11.95 50.27
N SER A 5 -22.90 -11.07 49.63
CA SER A 5 -23.18 -11.17 48.21
C SER A 5 -21.90 -10.81 47.46
N SER A 6 -21.22 -11.81 46.90
CA SER A 6 -20.20 -11.57 45.88
C SER A 6 -20.90 -11.03 44.63
N VAL A 7 -20.95 -9.70 44.52
CA VAL A 7 -21.29 -9.04 43.26
C VAL A 7 -20.13 -9.36 42.32
N GLY A 8 -20.30 -10.38 41.49
CA GLY A 8 -19.38 -10.69 40.40
C GLY A 8 -19.28 -9.44 39.53
N GLN A 9 -18.09 -8.83 39.49
CA GLN A 9 -17.83 -7.68 38.63
C GLN A 9 -18.02 -8.15 37.19
N GLU A 10 -19.07 -7.69 36.52
CA GLU A 10 -19.26 -7.96 35.09
C GLU A 10 -18.05 -7.39 34.34
N CYS A 11 -17.34 -8.28 33.66
CA CYS A 11 -16.16 -7.95 32.86
C CYS A 11 -16.57 -6.93 31.77
N SER A 12 -15.78 -5.87 31.57
CA SER A 12 -16.07 -4.85 30.56
C SER A 12 -16.10 -5.46 29.15
N LEU A 13 -16.82 -4.83 28.21
CA LEU A 13 -16.83 -5.29 26.80
C LEU A 13 -15.40 -5.38 26.23
N THR A 14 -14.52 -4.46 26.60
CA THR A 14 -13.11 -4.46 26.19
C THR A 14 -12.40 -5.74 26.63
N GLU A 15 -12.53 -6.11 27.90
CA GLU A 15 -11.90 -7.31 28.45
C GLU A 15 -12.49 -8.59 27.84
N GLN A 16 -13.81 -8.64 27.63
CA GLN A 16 -14.47 -9.78 26.98
C GLN A 16 -13.96 -10.01 25.55
N VAL A 17 -13.83 -8.93 24.76
CA VAL A 17 -13.31 -9.01 23.39
C VAL A 17 -11.86 -9.47 23.38
N MET A 18 -11.01 -8.89 24.25
CA MET A 18 -9.60 -9.24 24.33
C MET A 18 -9.39 -10.69 24.75
N ALA A 19 -10.15 -11.19 25.74
CA ALA A 19 -10.07 -12.58 26.20
C ALA A 19 -10.48 -13.55 25.08
N LEU A 20 -11.55 -13.25 24.34
CA LEU A 20 -11.99 -14.08 23.23
C LEU A 20 -10.95 -14.13 22.11
N GLU A 21 -10.38 -12.99 21.74
CA GLU A 21 -9.31 -12.95 20.73
C GLU A 21 -8.06 -13.70 21.19
N GLN A 22 -7.68 -13.58 22.46
CA GLN A 22 -6.54 -14.30 23.02
C GLN A 22 -6.73 -15.82 22.90
N GLN A 23 -7.95 -16.29 23.10
CA GLN A 23 -8.28 -17.72 23.04
C GLN A 23 -8.30 -18.28 21.61
N TYR A 24 -8.80 -17.50 20.65
CA TYR A 24 -9.16 -18.05 19.33
C TYR A 24 -8.36 -17.52 18.15
N LEU A 25 -7.60 -16.41 18.29
CA LEU A 25 -6.79 -15.86 17.19
C LEU A 25 -5.30 -16.21 17.36
N LEU A 26 -4.60 -16.24 16.23
CA LEU A 26 -3.14 -16.20 16.22
C LEU A 26 -2.67 -14.89 16.87
N GLN A 27 -1.70 -15.01 17.79
CA GLN A 27 -1.17 -13.89 18.56
C GLN A 27 0.00 -13.21 17.83
N ASN A 28 -0.17 -12.94 16.54
CA ASN A 28 0.87 -12.40 15.65
C ASN A 28 0.90 -10.86 15.59
N TYR A 29 0.15 -10.17 16.46
CA TYR A 29 0.10 -8.71 16.56
C TYR A 29 0.25 -8.25 18.01
N SER A 30 1.11 -7.26 18.25
CA SER A 30 1.18 -6.52 19.52
C SER A 30 0.10 -5.43 19.56
N ARG A 31 -1.15 -5.81 19.84
CA ARG A 31 -2.29 -4.89 19.80
C ARG A 31 -2.26 -3.90 20.98
N TYR A 32 -2.59 -2.64 20.71
CA TYR A 32 -2.91 -1.67 21.76
C TYR A 32 -4.27 -2.04 22.37
N PRO A 33 -4.45 -2.05 23.71
CA PRO A 33 -5.66 -2.56 24.37
C PRO A 33 -6.83 -1.57 24.25
N LEU A 34 -7.33 -1.38 23.03
CA LEU A 34 -8.39 -0.46 22.67
C LEU A 34 -9.38 -1.13 21.72
N VAL A 35 -10.62 -1.32 22.18
CA VAL A 35 -11.70 -1.83 21.34
C VAL A 35 -12.40 -0.65 20.66
N VAL A 36 -12.13 -0.47 19.37
CA VAL A 36 -12.81 0.51 18.52
C VAL A 36 -14.17 -0.05 18.11
N ARG A 37 -15.25 0.70 18.40
CA ARG A 37 -16.64 0.28 18.14
C ARG A 37 -17.28 1.00 16.97
N ARG A 38 -16.90 2.26 16.72
CA ARG A 38 -17.51 3.10 15.67
C ARG A 38 -16.51 4.09 15.11
N GLY A 39 -16.62 4.43 13.83
CA GLY A 39 -15.92 5.55 13.21
C GLY A 39 -16.89 6.55 12.56
N LYS A 40 -16.48 7.82 12.46
CA LYS A 40 -17.14 8.87 11.65
C LYS A 40 -16.13 9.95 11.27
N GLY A 41 -15.95 10.17 9.96
CA GLY A 41 -14.95 11.12 9.46
C GLY A 41 -13.54 10.71 9.94
N CYS A 42 -12.75 11.66 10.43
CA CYS A 42 -11.43 11.39 11.00
C CYS A 42 -11.43 10.87 12.45
N TYR A 43 -12.58 10.53 13.02
CA TYR A 43 -12.67 10.07 14.41
C TYR A 43 -13.09 8.61 14.52
N VAL A 44 -12.52 7.94 15.53
CA VAL A 44 -12.99 6.64 16.04
C VAL A 44 -13.46 6.77 17.49
N TYR A 45 -14.32 5.85 17.90
CA TYR A 45 -14.95 5.82 19.22
C TYR A 45 -14.78 4.42 19.80
N ASP A 46 -14.31 4.34 21.04
CA ASP A 46 -14.13 3.07 21.73
C ASP A 46 -15.45 2.49 22.27
N ALA A 47 -15.37 1.33 22.90
CA ALA A 47 -16.51 0.65 23.53
C ALA A 47 -17.22 1.49 24.61
N ALA A 48 -16.48 2.36 25.31
CA ALA A 48 -17.00 3.28 26.33
C ALA A 48 -17.50 4.62 25.74
N GLY A 49 -17.34 4.84 24.43
CA GLY A 49 -17.75 6.04 23.72
C GLY A 49 -16.72 7.17 23.71
N LYS A 50 -15.50 6.96 24.24
CA LYS A 50 -14.43 7.95 24.17
C LYS A 50 -14.00 8.13 22.72
N ARG A 51 -13.85 9.40 22.32
CA ARG A 51 -13.51 9.82 20.95
C ARG A 51 -12.00 9.99 20.80
N TYR A 52 -11.46 9.48 19.70
CA TYR A 52 -10.06 9.58 19.30
C TYR A 52 -9.97 10.15 17.89
N LEU A 53 -9.05 11.10 17.69
CA LEU A 53 -8.66 11.51 16.33
C LEU A 53 -7.78 10.39 15.75
N ASP A 54 -8.20 9.82 14.63
CA ASP A 54 -7.49 8.73 13.97
C ASP A 54 -6.45 9.27 12.97
N LEU A 55 -5.22 9.41 13.44
CA LEU A 55 -4.06 9.80 12.61
C LEU A 55 -3.34 8.60 11.99
N ILE A 56 -3.76 7.37 12.29
CA ILE A 56 -3.23 6.15 11.67
C ILE A 56 -4.01 5.81 10.40
N SER A 57 -5.31 6.10 10.38
CA SER A 57 -6.22 5.86 9.27
C SER A 57 -6.20 4.42 8.77
N GLY A 58 -6.09 3.45 9.68
CA GLY A 58 -5.94 2.03 9.32
C GLY A 58 -4.65 1.77 8.51
N ILE A 59 -3.54 2.41 8.87
CA ILE A 59 -2.25 2.32 8.18
C ILE A 59 -2.36 2.85 6.74
N GLY A 60 -3.04 4.00 6.58
CA GLY A 60 -3.22 4.66 5.29
C GLY A 60 -4.38 4.14 4.43
N VAL A 61 -5.25 3.29 4.96
CA VAL A 61 -6.41 2.72 4.25
C VAL A 61 -7.61 3.67 4.21
N ASN A 62 -7.95 4.30 5.34
CA ASN A 62 -9.19 5.07 5.49
C ASN A 62 -9.02 6.51 4.98
N ALA A 63 -8.67 6.68 3.70
CA ALA A 63 -8.35 7.99 3.10
C ALA A 63 -9.49 9.02 3.15
N LEU A 64 -10.75 8.57 3.08
CA LEU A 64 -11.94 9.43 3.21
C LEU A 64 -12.49 9.47 4.65
N GLY A 65 -11.72 8.94 5.61
CA GLY A 65 -12.19 8.68 6.96
C GLY A 65 -13.22 7.55 7.03
N HIS A 66 -13.90 7.47 8.17
CA HIS A 66 -14.83 6.40 8.51
C HIS A 66 -16.28 6.75 8.15
N ALA A 67 -17.02 5.76 7.65
CA ALA A 67 -18.45 5.87 7.34
C ALA A 67 -18.80 7.03 6.38
N HIS A 68 -17.97 7.24 5.34
CA HIS A 68 -18.20 8.27 4.34
C HIS A 68 -19.56 8.05 3.62
N PRO A 69 -20.50 9.02 3.63
CA PRO A 69 -21.87 8.81 3.17
C PRO A 69 -22.00 8.33 1.72
N ARG A 70 -21.18 8.88 0.80
CA ARG A 70 -21.17 8.48 -0.61
C ARG A 70 -20.72 7.03 -0.80
N ILE A 71 -19.68 6.62 -0.07
CA ILE A 71 -19.14 5.25 -0.13
C ILE A 71 -20.16 4.27 0.46
N LEU A 72 -20.77 4.60 1.59
CA LEU A 72 -21.78 3.78 2.24
C LEU A 72 -23.02 3.57 1.35
N ARG A 73 -23.44 4.61 0.60
CA ARG A 73 -24.51 4.48 -0.40
C ARG A 73 -24.13 3.49 -1.49
N VAL A 74 -22.96 3.66 -2.13
CA VAL A 74 -22.49 2.79 -3.20
C VAL A 74 -22.34 1.34 -2.75
N LEU A 75 -21.82 1.12 -1.54
CA LEU A 75 -21.72 -0.20 -0.94
C LEU A 75 -23.08 -0.90 -0.85
N ARG A 76 -24.09 -0.21 -0.28
CA ARG A 76 -25.43 -0.77 -0.10
C ARG A 76 -26.11 -1.08 -1.42
N GLU A 77 -26.07 -0.13 -2.35
CA GLU A 77 -26.68 -0.29 -3.67
C GLU A 77 -26.05 -1.45 -4.43
N GLN A 78 -24.72 -1.55 -4.45
CA GLN A 78 -24.05 -2.60 -5.20
C GLN A 78 -24.17 -3.97 -4.55
N ALA A 79 -24.11 -4.05 -3.23
CA ALA A 79 -24.28 -5.31 -2.52
C ALA A 79 -25.68 -5.91 -2.71
N ALA A 80 -26.71 -5.06 -2.86
CA ALA A 80 -28.07 -5.49 -3.18
C ALA A 80 -28.23 -6.04 -4.60
N LEU A 81 -27.32 -5.70 -5.52
CA LEU A 81 -27.32 -6.19 -6.90
C LEU A 81 -26.43 -7.44 -7.04
N MET A 82 -25.13 -7.29 -6.77
CA MET A 82 -24.15 -8.34 -6.96
C MET A 82 -22.82 -7.97 -6.29
N ILE A 83 -22.33 -8.87 -5.44
CA ILE A 83 -21.02 -8.73 -4.78
C ILE A 83 -19.91 -9.33 -5.64
N HIS A 84 -20.17 -10.46 -6.31
CA HIS A 84 -19.15 -11.26 -7.00
C HIS A 84 -19.74 -12.05 -8.18
N CYS A 85 -18.98 -12.14 -9.29
CA CYS A 85 -19.33 -12.93 -10.48
C CYS A 85 -18.15 -13.68 -11.11
N SER A 86 -17.02 -13.81 -10.42
CA SER A 86 -15.73 -14.29 -10.97
C SER A 86 -15.18 -13.47 -12.14
N ASN A 87 -13.96 -13.79 -12.58
CA ASN A 87 -13.36 -13.23 -13.80
C ASN A 87 -13.75 -14.00 -15.08
N LEU A 88 -14.67 -14.98 -14.99
CA LEU A 88 -15.21 -15.69 -16.17
C LEU A 88 -16.29 -14.87 -16.90
N TYR A 89 -16.91 -13.91 -16.22
CA TYR A 89 -17.99 -13.08 -16.76
C TYR A 89 -17.64 -11.61 -16.63
N TYR A 90 -18.22 -10.80 -17.52
CA TYR A 90 -18.05 -9.34 -17.48
C TYR A 90 -19.02 -8.69 -16.50
N HIS A 91 -18.58 -7.57 -15.91
CA HIS A 91 -19.45 -6.59 -15.27
C HIS A 91 -18.99 -5.17 -15.61
N GLU A 92 -19.86 -4.20 -15.38
CA GLU A 92 -19.69 -2.85 -15.95
C GLU A 92 -18.55 -1.99 -15.34
N TYR A 93 -17.99 -2.37 -14.19
CA TYR A 93 -17.10 -1.51 -13.41
C TYR A 93 -15.61 -1.81 -13.63
N GLN A 94 -15.22 -3.04 -13.95
CA GLN A 94 -13.81 -3.43 -14.02
C GLN A 94 -13.06 -2.67 -15.10
N GLY A 95 -13.62 -2.60 -16.31
CA GLY A 95 -13.05 -1.83 -17.42
C GLY A 95 -13.03 -0.32 -17.17
N LYS A 96 -14.08 0.23 -16.53
CA LYS A 96 -14.13 1.65 -16.15
C LYS A 96 -13.02 2.00 -15.16
N LEU A 97 -12.79 1.14 -14.16
CA LEU A 97 -11.72 1.33 -13.17
C LEU A 97 -10.34 1.20 -13.82
N ALA A 98 -10.15 0.21 -14.70
CA ALA A 98 -8.90 0.06 -15.44
C ALA A 98 -8.58 1.31 -16.28
N ARG A 99 -9.58 1.90 -16.94
CA ARG A 99 -9.43 3.18 -17.66
C ARG A 99 -9.01 4.32 -16.72
N LYS A 100 -9.71 4.51 -15.59
CA LYS A 100 -9.38 5.57 -14.62
C LYS A 100 -7.96 5.43 -14.09
N LEU A 101 -7.53 4.19 -13.79
CA LEU A 101 -6.16 3.92 -13.33
C LEU A 101 -5.12 4.19 -14.42
N SER A 102 -5.40 3.80 -15.67
CA SER A 102 -4.55 4.09 -16.83
C SER A 102 -4.33 5.60 -17.01
N GLU A 103 -5.42 6.38 -16.99
CA GLU A 103 -5.38 7.85 -17.09
C GLU A 103 -4.63 8.47 -15.91
N ALA A 104 -4.88 7.99 -14.69
CA ALA A 104 -4.24 8.51 -13.47
C ALA A 104 -2.75 8.20 -13.39
N SER A 105 -2.32 7.03 -13.89
CA SER A 105 -0.92 6.57 -13.79
C SER A 105 -0.06 6.92 -15.01
N GLY A 106 -0.68 7.12 -16.19
CA GLY A 106 0.04 7.18 -17.46
C GLY A 106 0.51 5.81 -17.98
N LEU A 107 -0.09 4.72 -17.50
CA LEU A 107 0.20 3.33 -17.93
C LEU A 107 -1.01 2.73 -18.65
N ALA A 108 -0.95 1.47 -19.11
CA ALA A 108 -1.85 0.98 -20.15
C ALA A 108 -2.79 -0.18 -19.76
N ARG A 109 -2.39 -1.05 -18.84
CA ARG A 109 -3.15 -2.27 -18.49
C ARG A 109 -3.24 -2.45 -16.98
N SER A 110 -4.32 -3.04 -16.51
CA SER A 110 -4.52 -3.33 -15.08
C SER A 110 -4.88 -4.78 -14.84
N PHE A 111 -4.37 -5.33 -13.75
CA PHE A 111 -4.85 -6.57 -13.14
C PHE A 111 -5.32 -6.26 -11.72
N PHE A 112 -6.44 -6.83 -11.29
CA PHE A 112 -7.01 -6.59 -9.96
C PHE A 112 -6.91 -7.84 -9.09
N CYS A 113 -6.53 -7.64 -7.83
CA CYS A 113 -6.45 -8.64 -6.76
C CYS A 113 -7.10 -8.09 -5.49
N ASN A 114 -6.79 -8.64 -4.32
CA ASN A 114 -7.50 -8.35 -3.06
C ASN A 114 -6.63 -7.59 -2.05
N SER A 115 -5.31 -7.69 -2.18
CA SER A 115 -4.37 -7.07 -1.24
C SER A 115 -3.13 -6.52 -1.94
N GLY A 116 -2.38 -5.69 -1.21
CA GLY A 116 -1.08 -5.20 -1.67
C GLY A 116 -0.07 -6.33 -1.88
N THR A 117 -0.03 -7.32 -0.99
CA THR A 117 0.92 -8.45 -1.13
C THR A 117 0.60 -9.29 -2.37
N GLU A 118 -0.68 -9.50 -2.72
CA GLU A 118 -1.05 -10.16 -3.98
C GLU A 118 -0.70 -9.32 -5.22
N ALA A 119 -0.85 -7.99 -5.13
CA ALA A 119 -0.44 -7.10 -6.21
C ALA A 119 1.07 -7.19 -6.44
N MET A 120 1.86 -7.24 -5.35
CA MET A 120 3.30 -7.45 -5.43
C MET A 120 3.65 -8.83 -5.99
N GLU A 121 3.00 -9.92 -5.56
CA GLU A 121 3.22 -11.25 -6.15
C GLU A 121 2.94 -11.27 -7.66
N ALA A 122 1.88 -10.58 -8.10
CA ALA A 122 1.57 -10.44 -9.52
C ALA A 122 2.66 -9.65 -10.27
N ALA A 123 3.16 -8.56 -9.69
CA ALA A 123 4.25 -7.77 -10.25
C ALA A 123 5.58 -8.55 -10.31
N LEU A 124 5.91 -9.33 -9.27
CA LEU A 124 7.09 -10.20 -9.25
C LEU A 124 7.01 -11.31 -10.30
N LYS A 125 5.82 -11.92 -10.48
CA LYS A 125 5.59 -12.89 -11.55
C LYS A 125 5.74 -12.23 -12.93
N MET A 126 5.25 -11.01 -13.11
CA MET A 126 5.41 -10.24 -14.36
C MET A 126 6.88 -9.95 -14.66
N ALA A 127 7.66 -9.51 -13.67
CA ALA A 127 9.10 -9.29 -13.79
C ALA A 127 9.86 -10.59 -14.14
N ARG A 128 9.60 -11.68 -13.43
CA ARG A 128 10.22 -12.99 -13.70
C ARG A 128 9.84 -13.51 -15.10
N ALA A 129 8.58 -13.38 -15.51
CA ALA A 129 8.14 -13.78 -16.85
C ALA A 129 8.80 -12.93 -17.95
N HIS A 130 8.92 -11.61 -17.75
CA HIS A 130 9.63 -10.70 -18.65
C HIS A 130 11.10 -11.09 -18.77
N GLY A 131 11.80 -11.23 -17.65
CA GLY A 131 13.20 -11.66 -17.62
C GLY A 131 13.42 -13.02 -18.28
N ARG A 132 12.54 -14.00 -17.99
CA ARG A 132 12.64 -15.37 -18.54
C ARG A 132 12.53 -15.42 -20.06
N ARG A 133 11.80 -14.49 -20.69
CA ARG A 133 11.71 -14.38 -22.17
C ARG A 133 13.01 -13.87 -22.79
N ILE A 134 13.82 -13.14 -22.03
CA ILE A 134 15.13 -12.66 -22.46
C ILE A 134 16.19 -13.73 -22.18
N SER A 135 16.23 -14.27 -20.96
CA SER A 135 17.16 -15.33 -20.55
C SER A 135 16.66 -16.10 -19.32
N PRO A 136 16.91 -17.42 -19.20
CA PRO A 136 16.73 -18.18 -17.95
C PRO A 136 17.36 -17.53 -16.73
N ASP A 137 18.52 -16.91 -16.91
CA ASP A 137 19.32 -16.37 -15.82
C ASP A 137 18.91 -14.95 -15.42
N LYS A 138 17.97 -14.33 -16.15
CA LYS A 138 17.48 -12.98 -15.88
C LYS A 138 16.33 -13.00 -14.88
N TYR A 139 16.68 -13.15 -13.62
CA TYR A 139 15.73 -13.32 -12.53
C TYR A 139 16.05 -12.49 -11.28
N GLU A 140 17.21 -11.82 -11.21
CA GLU A 140 17.60 -11.06 -10.03
C GLU A 140 16.68 -9.85 -9.84
N ILE A 141 16.35 -9.55 -8.58
CA ILE A 141 15.47 -8.43 -8.20
C ILE A 141 16.23 -7.54 -7.24
N ILE A 142 16.30 -6.26 -7.54
CA ILE A 142 16.87 -5.25 -6.65
C ILE A 142 15.73 -4.65 -5.84
N SER A 143 15.90 -4.59 -4.52
CA SER A 143 14.99 -3.93 -3.58
C SER A 143 15.79 -3.05 -2.63
N LEU A 144 15.12 -2.17 -1.88
CA LEU A 144 15.80 -1.28 -0.94
C LEU A 144 15.91 -1.90 0.46
N ASP A 145 17.00 -1.59 1.16
CA ASP A 145 17.06 -1.78 2.60
C ASP A 145 15.90 -1.05 3.28
N ASN A 146 15.38 -1.60 4.38
CA ASN A 146 14.27 -1.05 5.16
C ASN A 146 12.90 -0.99 4.45
N SER A 147 12.80 -1.46 3.20
CA SER A 147 11.55 -1.53 2.44
C SER A 147 10.54 -2.52 3.04
N PHE A 148 9.26 -2.37 2.66
CA PHE A 148 8.19 -3.32 2.99
C PHE A 148 7.24 -3.54 1.81
N HIS A 149 7.13 -4.79 1.35
CA HIS A 149 6.35 -5.11 0.14
C HIS A 149 5.28 -6.18 0.34
N GLY A 150 5.20 -6.78 1.54
CA GLY A 150 4.17 -7.76 1.85
C GLY A 150 4.63 -8.86 2.79
N ARG A 151 3.80 -9.89 2.91
CA ARG A 151 3.99 -11.01 3.86
C ARG A 151 3.82 -12.39 3.22
N THR A 152 3.46 -12.48 1.94
CA THR A 152 3.54 -13.74 1.17
C THR A 152 5.00 -14.05 0.85
N LEU A 153 5.37 -15.32 0.67
CA LEU A 153 6.79 -15.70 0.53
C LEU A 153 7.54 -14.91 -0.56
N GLY A 154 6.93 -14.62 -1.72
CA GLY A 154 7.56 -13.83 -2.78
C GLY A 154 7.74 -12.36 -2.38
N ALA A 155 6.66 -11.68 -1.99
CA ALA A 155 6.71 -10.28 -1.54
C ALA A 155 7.59 -10.09 -0.29
N LEU A 156 7.58 -11.07 0.61
CA LEU A 156 8.43 -11.12 1.79
C LEU A 156 9.91 -11.24 1.40
N SER A 157 10.23 -11.99 0.35
CA SER A 157 11.61 -12.15 -0.14
C SER A 157 12.27 -10.83 -0.52
N ILE A 158 11.49 -9.86 -0.98
CA ILE A 158 11.98 -8.53 -1.37
C ILE A 158 11.79 -7.46 -0.27
N THR A 159 11.27 -7.82 0.90
CA THR A 159 11.10 -6.89 2.03
C THR A 159 12.46 -6.66 2.72
N GLY A 160 12.93 -5.41 2.74
CA GLY A 160 14.27 -5.02 3.20
C GLY A 160 14.50 -5.01 4.71
N GLN A 161 13.54 -5.50 5.50
CA GLN A 161 13.67 -5.60 6.95
C GLN A 161 13.91 -7.06 7.38
N ALA A 162 15.15 -7.37 7.79
CA ALA A 162 15.58 -8.74 8.12
C ALA A 162 14.69 -9.45 9.14
N LYS A 163 14.21 -8.73 10.16
CA LYS A 163 13.29 -9.23 11.20
C LYS A 163 12.01 -9.88 10.67
N TYR A 164 11.59 -9.54 9.44
CA TYR A 164 10.41 -10.16 8.82
C TYR A 164 10.76 -11.39 7.99
N ARG A 165 12.00 -11.53 7.53
CA ARG A 165 12.44 -12.57 6.59
C ARG A 165 13.10 -13.77 7.28
N GLN A 166 13.92 -13.53 8.30
CA GLN A 166 14.89 -14.49 8.86
C GLN A 166 14.28 -15.85 9.22
N ASP A 167 13.07 -15.89 9.77
CA ASP A 167 12.44 -17.12 10.26
C ASP A 167 11.79 -17.96 9.14
N PHE A 168 11.75 -17.43 7.91
CA PHE A 168 11.11 -18.06 6.75
C PHE A 168 12.10 -18.45 5.65
N GLU A 169 13.40 -18.36 5.91
CA GLU A 169 14.43 -18.73 4.93
C GLU A 169 14.48 -20.26 4.70
N PRO A 170 14.79 -20.73 3.47
CA PRO A 170 15.17 -19.95 2.28
C PRO A 170 13.98 -19.31 1.55
N LEU A 171 14.20 -18.08 1.08
CA LEU A 171 13.24 -17.26 0.34
C LEU A 171 13.55 -17.26 -1.18
N LEU A 172 12.79 -16.49 -1.98
CA LEU A 172 13.00 -16.37 -3.42
C LEU A 172 14.46 -15.99 -3.73
N PRO A 173 15.19 -16.77 -4.54
CA PRO A 173 16.61 -16.51 -4.78
C PRO A 173 16.83 -15.31 -5.70
N GLY A 174 18.00 -14.67 -5.55
CA GLY A 174 18.44 -13.58 -6.42
C GLY A 174 17.92 -12.19 -6.03
N VAL A 175 17.48 -12.00 -4.79
CA VAL A 175 17.16 -10.66 -4.27
C VAL A 175 18.45 -9.99 -3.80
N ARG A 176 18.69 -8.75 -4.24
CA ARG A 176 19.78 -7.88 -3.78
C ARG A 176 19.16 -6.66 -3.10
N PHE A 177 19.64 -6.35 -1.90
CA PHE A 177 19.22 -5.14 -1.17
C PHE A 177 20.27 -4.05 -1.35
N VAL A 178 19.81 -2.83 -1.59
CA VAL A 178 20.66 -1.64 -1.71
C VAL A 178 20.12 -0.52 -0.83
N GLU A 179 21.03 0.32 -0.35
CA GLU A 179 20.65 1.46 0.47
C GLU A 179 19.87 2.49 -0.36
N ARG A 180 18.77 3.01 0.22
CA ARG A 180 17.96 4.07 -0.38
C ARG A 180 18.84 5.29 -0.67
N ASN A 181 18.69 5.89 -1.86
CA ASN A 181 19.44 7.08 -2.31
C ASN A 181 20.96 6.88 -2.51
N ASN A 182 21.50 5.65 -2.43
CA ASN A 182 22.90 5.35 -2.72
C ASN A 182 23.08 4.95 -4.20
N VAL A 183 23.30 5.93 -5.08
CA VAL A 183 23.40 5.71 -6.54
C VAL A 183 24.52 4.72 -6.93
N PRO A 184 25.76 4.84 -6.41
CA PRO A 184 26.82 3.87 -6.73
C PRO A 184 26.45 2.43 -6.38
N ALA A 185 25.85 2.19 -5.20
CA ALA A 185 25.42 0.86 -4.80
C ALA A 185 24.28 0.33 -5.71
N LEU A 186 23.39 1.20 -6.16
CA LEU A 186 22.34 0.84 -7.12
C LEU A 186 22.97 0.38 -8.44
N GLU A 187 23.93 1.14 -8.99
CA GLU A 187 24.62 0.79 -10.24
C GLU A 187 25.34 -0.56 -10.15
N GLU A 188 26.05 -0.82 -9.04
CA GLU A 188 26.76 -2.08 -8.81
C GLU A 188 25.80 -3.29 -8.66
N ALA A 189 24.59 -3.05 -8.15
CA ALA A 189 23.61 -4.10 -7.96
C ALA A 189 22.98 -4.59 -9.28
N PHE A 190 22.96 -3.75 -10.33
CA PHE A 190 22.46 -4.12 -11.65
C PHE A 190 23.40 -5.07 -12.38
N SER A 191 22.82 -6.02 -13.09
CA SER A 191 23.53 -6.98 -13.93
C SER A 191 22.64 -7.41 -15.11
N GLU A 192 23.23 -8.14 -16.06
CA GLU A 192 22.45 -8.79 -17.13
C GLU A 192 21.39 -9.76 -16.60
N ARG A 193 21.54 -10.22 -15.36
CA ARG A 193 20.60 -11.11 -14.68
C ARG A 193 19.46 -10.36 -13.98
N THR A 194 19.51 -9.03 -13.86
CA THR A 194 18.44 -8.24 -13.21
C THR A 194 17.18 -8.24 -14.07
N CYS A 195 16.05 -8.71 -13.53
CA CYS A 195 14.74 -8.62 -14.18
C CYS A 195 13.88 -7.47 -13.67
N ALA A 196 14.11 -6.99 -12.44
CA ALA A 196 13.42 -5.82 -11.91
C ALA A 196 14.18 -5.08 -10.82
N VAL A 197 13.85 -3.80 -10.66
CA VAL A 197 14.12 -3.00 -9.48
C VAL A 197 12.78 -2.56 -8.87
N VAL A 198 12.61 -2.76 -7.57
CA VAL A 198 11.37 -2.47 -6.83
C VAL A 198 11.64 -1.38 -5.81
N LEU A 199 10.89 -0.27 -5.90
CA LEU A 199 11.10 0.91 -5.07
C LEU A 199 9.78 1.40 -4.47
N GLU A 200 9.81 1.85 -3.22
CA GLU A 200 8.78 2.73 -2.66
C GLU A 200 9.23 4.18 -2.87
N TRP A 201 8.39 5.04 -3.43
CA TRP A 201 8.74 6.47 -3.53
C TRP A 201 8.85 7.13 -2.15
N ILE A 202 8.05 6.65 -1.19
CA ILE A 202 8.18 6.97 0.22
C ILE A 202 8.10 5.65 0.97
N GLN A 203 9.22 5.21 1.56
CA GLN A 203 9.25 4.01 2.38
C GLN A 203 8.34 4.20 3.58
N GLY A 204 7.23 3.46 3.62
CA GLY A 204 6.18 3.68 4.61
C GLY A 204 6.53 3.09 5.97
N GLU A 205 6.49 1.77 6.05
CA GLU A 205 6.86 1.01 7.26
C GLU A 205 8.31 1.25 7.69
N GLY A 206 9.18 1.62 6.75
CA GLY A 206 10.57 2.00 7.04
C GLY A 206 10.72 3.32 7.78
N GLY A 207 9.63 4.07 8.04
CA GLY A 207 9.66 5.31 8.81
C GLY A 207 9.37 6.57 7.99
N ILE A 208 8.57 6.47 6.92
CA ILE A 208 8.17 7.61 6.07
C ILE A 208 9.38 8.31 5.43
N TYR A 209 10.29 7.55 4.82
CA TYR A 209 11.49 8.11 4.17
C TYR A 209 11.29 8.27 2.67
N PRO A 210 11.27 9.51 2.14
CA PRO A 210 11.14 9.73 0.71
C PRO A 210 12.39 9.34 -0.09
N LEU A 211 12.16 8.93 -1.33
CA LEU A 211 13.20 8.71 -2.32
C LEU A 211 13.56 10.03 -3.03
N ASN A 212 14.83 10.18 -3.40
CA ASN A 212 15.28 11.32 -4.20
C ASN A 212 14.93 11.08 -5.67
N ALA A 213 14.42 12.11 -6.36
CA ALA A 213 14.06 12.03 -7.77
C ALA A 213 15.26 11.63 -8.66
N GLU A 214 16.48 12.07 -8.32
CA GLU A 214 17.70 11.67 -9.02
C GLU A 214 17.95 10.16 -8.95
N TYR A 215 17.82 9.56 -7.76
CA TYR A 215 17.96 8.12 -7.60
C TYR A 215 16.90 7.35 -8.38
N ALA A 216 15.64 7.82 -8.36
CA ALA A 216 14.56 7.20 -9.12
C ALA A 216 14.80 7.29 -10.65
N ARG A 217 15.28 8.44 -11.15
CA ARG A 217 15.67 8.60 -12.56
C ARG A 217 16.80 7.66 -12.92
N ARG A 218 17.81 7.53 -12.06
CA ARG A 218 18.91 6.61 -12.30
C ARG A 218 18.46 5.16 -12.33
N ALA A 219 17.56 4.76 -11.43
CA ALA A 219 16.93 3.43 -11.46
C ALA A 219 16.15 3.17 -12.75
N ARG A 220 15.43 4.18 -13.27
CA ARG A 220 14.75 4.11 -14.58
C ARG A 220 15.73 3.87 -15.72
N GLU A 221 16.81 4.66 -15.78
CA GLU A 221 17.85 4.51 -16.81
C GLU A 221 18.48 3.12 -16.77
N LEU A 222 18.87 2.63 -15.58
CA LEU A 222 19.45 1.30 -15.42
C LEU A 222 18.46 0.19 -15.80
N ALA A 223 17.18 0.34 -15.43
CA ALA A 223 16.15 -0.61 -15.82
C ALA A 223 15.98 -0.67 -17.35
N ASP A 224 16.09 0.46 -18.04
CA ASP A 224 16.07 0.50 -19.51
C ASP A 224 17.32 -0.14 -20.11
N GLN A 225 18.51 0.23 -19.62
CA GLN A 225 19.80 -0.28 -20.08
C GLN A 225 19.89 -1.81 -19.99
N HIS A 226 19.42 -2.40 -18.89
CA HIS A 226 19.46 -3.84 -18.68
C HIS A 226 18.19 -4.56 -19.17
N ASN A 227 17.25 -3.87 -19.83
CA ASN A 227 15.95 -4.43 -20.20
C ASN A 227 15.23 -5.12 -19.01
N ALA A 228 15.34 -4.54 -17.83
CA ALA A 228 14.60 -4.89 -16.63
C ALA A 228 13.28 -4.09 -16.54
N LEU A 229 12.48 -4.37 -15.51
CA LEU A 229 11.29 -3.59 -15.18
C LEU A 229 11.55 -2.70 -13.95
N LEU A 230 11.18 -1.43 -14.04
CA LEU A 230 11.06 -0.56 -12.87
C LEU A 230 9.65 -0.74 -12.26
N ILE A 231 9.60 -1.13 -10.99
CA ILE A 231 8.35 -1.34 -10.26
C ILE A 231 8.27 -0.32 -9.12
N PHE A 232 7.22 0.50 -9.10
CA PHE A 232 6.90 1.32 -7.94
C PHE A 232 5.83 0.67 -7.07
N ASP A 233 6.18 0.48 -5.79
CA ASP A 233 5.22 0.14 -4.74
C ASP A 233 4.55 1.41 -4.23
N GLU A 234 3.33 1.62 -4.72
CA GLU A 234 2.47 2.76 -4.40
C GLU A 234 1.33 2.33 -3.45
N ILE A 235 1.44 1.15 -2.82
CA ILE A 235 0.39 0.61 -1.94
C ILE A 235 0.09 1.57 -0.79
N GLN A 236 1.13 2.13 -0.16
CA GLN A 236 0.98 3.08 0.95
C GLN A 236 1.19 4.53 0.53
N CYS A 237 2.21 4.79 -0.28
CA CYS A 237 2.63 6.15 -0.61
C CYS A 237 1.81 6.78 -1.75
N GLY A 238 1.08 5.98 -2.51
CA GLY A 238 0.27 6.45 -3.63
C GLY A 238 -1.21 6.62 -3.31
N VAL A 239 -2.00 6.48 -4.36
CA VAL A 239 -3.47 6.53 -4.34
C VAL A 239 -3.97 7.79 -3.63
N GLY A 240 -3.44 8.95 -4.02
CA GLY A 240 -3.87 10.26 -3.52
C GLY A 240 -3.11 10.78 -2.31
N ARG A 241 -2.45 9.91 -1.55
CA ARG A 241 -1.83 10.23 -0.25
C ARG A 241 -0.87 11.44 -0.26
N PRO A 242 -0.01 11.63 -1.27
CA PRO A 242 0.94 12.74 -1.29
C PRO A 242 0.37 14.02 -1.93
N GLY A 243 -0.93 14.03 -2.29
CA GLY A 243 -1.55 15.11 -3.08
C GLY A 243 -1.39 14.93 -4.60
N LYS A 244 -0.97 13.73 -5.03
CA LYS A 244 -0.94 13.25 -6.42
C LYS A 244 -1.60 11.88 -6.47
N TYR A 245 -2.01 11.39 -7.64
CA TYR A 245 -2.56 10.03 -7.73
C TYR A 245 -1.52 9.00 -7.30
N PHE A 246 -0.27 9.15 -7.74
CA PHE A 246 0.85 8.30 -7.36
C PHE A 246 2.07 9.15 -6.99
N ALA A 247 2.89 8.68 -6.06
CA ALA A 247 3.99 9.43 -5.48
C ALA A 247 5.13 9.71 -6.48
N TYR A 248 5.38 8.85 -7.48
CA TYR A 248 6.35 9.15 -8.54
C TYR A 248 6.03 10.41 -9.36
N GLN A 249 4.78 10.89 -9.29
CA GLN A 249 4.33 12.15 -9.91
C GLN A 249 4.70 13.40 -9.08
N LEU A 250 5.39 13.23 -7.96
CA LEU A 250 6.03 14.32 -7.22
C LEU A 250 7.30 14.81 -7.92
N ALA A 251 7.93 13.98 -8.77
CA ALA A 251 9.03 14.40 -9.61
C ALA A 251 8.54 15.20 -10.81
N GLU A 252 9.36 16.15 -11.26
CA GLU A 252 9.11 16.91 -12.49
C GLU A 252 10.31 16.78 -13.45
N PRO A 253 10.12 16.23 -14.67
CA PRO A 253 8.94 15.46 -15.09
C PRO A 253 8.77 14.17 -14.25
N PRO A 254 7.55 13.57 -14.22
CA PRO A 254 7.31 12.31 -13.53
C PRO A 254 8.23 11.18 -14.03
N VAL A 255 8.73 10.35 -13.10
CA VAL A 255 9.48 9.13 -13.45
C VAL A 255 8.48 8.00 -13.67
N LEU A 256 8.22 7.63 -14.92
CA LEU A 256 7.24 6.58 -15.21
C LEU A 256 7.84 5.18 -14.97
N PRO A 257 7.22 4.33 -14.14
CA PRO A 257 7.62 2.94 -13.98
C PRO A 257 7.12 2.07 -15.14
N ASP A 258 7.60 0.84 -15.21
CA ASP A 258 6.97 -0.20 -16.04
C ASP A 258 5.72 -0.78 -15.35
N VAL A 259 5.75 -0.87 -14.01
CA VAL A 259 4.68 -1.43 -13.18
C VAL A 259 4.46 -0.58 -11.93
N VAL A 260 3.20 -0.35 -11.58
CA VAL A 260 2.76 0.19 -10.29
C VAL A 260 1.94 -0.88 -9.58
N VAL A 261 2.18 -1.07 -8.28
CA VAL A 261 1.26 -1.80 -7.41
C VAL A 261 0.54 -0.86 -6.46
N ALA A 262 -0.77 -1.04 -6.30
CA ALA A 262 -1.62 -0.16 -5.50
C ALA A 262 -2.64 -0.98 -4.69
N ALA A 263 -2.99 -0.55 -3.48
CA ALA A 263 -4.04 -1.18 -2.67
C ALA A 263 -4.58 -0.16 -1.63
N LYS A 264 -4.70 -0.57 -0.35
CA LYS A 264 -5.08 0.26 0.81
C LYS A 264 -6.28 1.18 0.53
N PRO A 265 -6.15 2.50 0.24
CA PRO A 265 -7.32 3.35 0.07
C PRO A 265 -8.11 3.08 -1.22
N LEU A 266 -7.57 2.29 -2.16
CA LEU A 266 -8.14 2.03 -3.48
C LEU A 266 -9.63 1.67 -3.46
N ALA A 267 -10.10 0.92 -2.47
CA ALA A 267 -11.52 0.61 -2.27
C ALA A 267 -12.04 0.99 -0.87
N CYS A 268 -11.49 2.05 -0.27
CA CYS A 268 -11.97 2.63 1.00
C CYS A 268 -12.17 1.59 2.13
N GLY A 269 -11.24 0.65 2.28
CA GLY A 269 -11.29 -0.39 3.31
C GLY A 269 -11.82 -1.75 2.86
N LEU A 270 -12.43 -1.86 1.67
CA LEU A 270 -12.65 -3.17 1.06
C LEU A 270 -11.32 -3.74 0.52
N PRO A 271 -11.14 -5.08 0.54
CA PRO A 271 -10.01 -5.71 -0.13
C PRO A 271 -10.01 -5.43 -1.63
N LEU A 272 -9.03 -4.67 -2.10
CA LEU A 272 -8.73 -4.46 -3.51
C LEU A 272 -7.27 -4.08 -3.65
N GLY A 273 -6.55 -4.87 -4.45
CA GLY A 273 -5.23 -4.53 -4.96
C GLY A 273 -5.26 -4.39 -6.47
N ALA A 274 -4.29 -3.68 -7.03
CA ALA A 274 -4.13 -3.52 -8.46
C ALA A 274 -2.65 -3.55 -8.85
N VAL A 275 -2.37 -4.20 -9.97
CA VAL A 275 -1.16 -4.00 -10.77
C VAL A 275 -1.57 -3.12 -11.94
N ILE A 276 -0.81 -2.06 -12.22
CA ILE A 276 -0.99 -1.20 -13.39
C ILE A 276 0.33 -1.22 -14.15
N ALA A 277 0.31 -1.56 -15.43
CA ALA A 277 1.52 -1.83 -16.20
C ALA A 277 1.51 -1.13 -17.56
N ASN A 278 2.69 -0.79 -18.07
CA ASN A 278 2.87 -0.44 -19.48
C ASN A 278 2.73 -1.69 -20.38
N GLU A 279 2.70 -1.49 -21.70
CA GLU A 279 2.53 -2.59 -22.66
C GLU A 279 3.70 -3.59 -22.61
N LYS A 280 4.94 -3.12 -22.39
CA LYS A 280 6.14 -3.98 -22.25
C LYS A 280 5.93 -5.00 -21.14
N ALA A 281 5.63 -4.54 -19.93
CA ALA A 281 5.42 -5.40 -18.77
C ALA A 281 4.13 -6.24 -18.89
N ALA A 282 3.03 -5.65 -19.35
CA ALA A 282 1.76 -6.36 -19.50
C ALA A 282 1.86 -7.53 -20.50
N SER A 283 2.63 -7.38 -21.57
CA SER A 283 2.84 -8.44 -22.56
C SER A 283 3.47 -9.70 -21.95
N ALA A 284 4.15 -9.60 -20.80
CA ALA A 284 4.82 -10.71 -20.12
C ALA A 284 3.85 -11.76 -19.55
N ILE A 285 2.58 -11.38 -19.32
CA ILE A 285 1.55 -12.24 -18.73
C ILE A 285 0.47 -12.54 -19.76
N GLY A 286 0.30 -13.83 -20.08
CA GLY A 286 -0.75 -14.34 -20.96
C GLY A 286 -1.88 -15.05 -20.19
N PRO A 287 -2.99 -15.40 -20.89
CA PRO A 287 -4.08 -16.17 -20.31
C PRO A 287 -3.58 -17.45 -19.61
N GLY A 288 -4.07 -17.72 -18.39
CA GLY A 288 -3.71 -18.89 -17.60
C GLY A 288 -2.43 -18.78 -16.76
N MET A 289 -1.58 -17.76 -16.98
CA MET A 289 -0.33 -17.58 -16.20
C MET A 289 -0.56 -17.02 -14.80
N HIS A 290 -1.65 -16.27 -14.60
CA HIS A 290 -2.03 -15.65 -13.33
C HIS A 290 -3.56 -15.51 -13.26
N GLY A 291 -4.11 -15.44 -12.05
CA GLY A 291 -5.54 -15.28 -11.85
C GLY A 291 -5.89 -15.11 -10.38
N THR A 292 -7.16 -14.78 -10.13
CA THR A 292 -7.72 -14.63 -8.78
C THR A 292 -9.22 -14.84 -8.84
N THR A 293 -9.78 -15.40 -7.77
CA THR A 293 -11.23 -15.58 -7.65
C THR A 293 -11.90 -14.22 -7.48
N PHE A 294 -11.56 -13.47 -6.44
CA PHE A 294 -12.30 -12.28 -6.02
C PHE A 294 -11.83 -10.97 -6.66
N GLY A 295 -10.58 -10.92 -7.10
CA GLY A 295 -9.97 -9.69 -7.59
C GLY A 295 -10.73 -9.10 -8.77
N GLY A 296 -10.99 -7.80 -8.69
CA GLY A 296 -11.75 -7.07 -9.69
C GLY A 296 -13.26 -7.23 -9.60
N GLY A 297 -13.81 -7.76 -8.50
CA GLY A 297 -15.26 -7.92 -8.33
C GLY A 297 -16.06 -6.60 -8.38
N PRO A 298 -17.35 -6.66 -8.75
CA PRO A 298 -18.20 -5.49 -8.99
C PRO A 298 -18.35 -4.55 -7.80
N LEU A 299 -18.46 -5.09 -6.58
CA LEU A 299 -18.56 -4.28 -5.36
C LEU A 299 -17.31 -3.42 -5.14
N ALA A 300 -16.13 -4.05 -5.15
CA ALA A 300 -14.86 -3.37 -4.92
C ALA A 300 -14.57 -2.35 -6.04
N CYS A 301 -14.79 -2.71 -7.30
CA CYS A 301 -14.55 -1.82 -8.42
C CYS A 301 -15.47 -0.59 -8.42
N ARG A 302 -16.76 -0.76 -8.09
CA ARG A 302 -17.69 0.39 -8.02
C ARG A 302 -17.33 1.33 -6.87
N VAL A 303 -16.94 0.80 -5.71
CA VAL A 303 -16.46 1.61 -4.59
C VAL A 303 -15.19 2.37 -4.97
N ALA A 304 -14.25 1.72 -5.66
CA ALA A 304 -13.02 2.36 -6.11
C ALA A 304 -13.30 3.52 -7.09
N LEU A 305 -14.24 3.33 -8.03
CA LEU A 305 -14.68 4.42 -8.91
C LEU A 305 -15.24 5.61 -8.12
N GLU A 306 -16.14 5.38 -7.16
CA GLU A 306 -16.68 6.45 -6.32
C GLU A 306 -15.59 7.15 -5.50
N PHE A 307 -14.60 6.40 -5.01
CA PHE A 307 -13.44 6.94 -4.30
C PHE A 307 -12.62 7.86 -5.21
N PHE A 308 -12.31 7.44 -6.43
CA PHE A 308 -11.55 8.26 -7.38
C PHE A 308 -12.28 9.55 -7.76
N GLU A 309 -13.60 9.51 -7.97
CA GLU A 309 -14.41 10.73 -8.21
C GLU A 309 -14.31 11.73 -7.06
N ILE A 310 -14.22 11.26 -5.82
CA ILE A 310 -14.02 12.12 -4.64
C ILE A 310 -12.57 12.60 -4.58
N LEU A 311 -11.60 11.70 -4.83
CA LEU A 311 -10.17 11.98 -4.74
C LEU A 311 -9.75 13.09 -5.71
N ASP A 312 -10.30 13.13 -6.92
CA ASP A 312 -10.01 14.14 -7.94
C ASP A 312 -10.18 15.57 -7.39
N GLY A 313 -11.22 15.80 -6.59
CA GLY A 313 -11.47 17.09 -5.94
C GLY A 313 -10.64 17.36 -4.68
N LEU A 314 -9.90 16.36 -4.18
CA LEU A 314 -9.15 16.44 -2.91
C LEU A 314 -7.64 16.59 -3.10
N LEU A 315 -7.07 16.24 -4.25
CA LEU A 315 -5.60 16.21 -4.44
C LEU A 315 -4.91 17.53 -4.03
N LEU A 316 -5.41 18.67 -4.51
CA LEU A 316 -4.88 20.00 -4.15
C LEU A 316 -5.04 20.30 -2.66
N HIS A 317 -6.17 19.91 -2.08
CA HIS A 317 -6.44 20.10 -0.65
C HIS A 317 -5.50 19.26 0.23
N ILE A 318 -5.25 18.00 -0.15
CA ILE A 318 -4.30 17.10 0.52
C ILE A 318 -2.90 17.71 0.50
N HIS A 319 -2.47 18.25 -0.64
CA HIS A 319 -1.19 18.93 -0.75
C HIS A 319 -1.11 20.14 0.19
N HIS A 320 -2.13 21.00 0.18
CA HIS A 320 -2.18 22.19 1.03
C HIS A 320 -2.19 21.87 2.53
N VAL A 321 -3.13 21.03 2.98
CA VAL A 321 -3.25 20.67 4.41
C VAL A 321 -2.03 19.90 4.89
N GLY A 322 -1.48 19.01 4.08
CA GLY A 322 -0.23 18.32 4.37
C GLY A 322 0.95 19.27 4.56
N GLY A 323 1.03 20.30 3.71
CA GLY A 323 2.02 21.38 3.84
C GLY A 323 1.87 22.15 5.15
N CYS A 324 0.66 22.57 5.50
CA CYS A 324 0.38 23.22 6.79
C CYS A 324 0.75 22.31 7.96
N PHE A 325 0.35 21.04 7.94
CA PHE A 325 0.61 20.13 9.05
C PHE A 325 2.11 19.89 9.27
N ARG A 326 2.88 19.68 8.19
CA ARG A 326 4.35 19.59 8.33
C ARG A 326 4.96 20.88 8.84
N HIS A 327 4.49 22.04 8.39
CA HIS A 327 5.00 23.33 8.85
C HIS A 327 4.83 23.47 10.38
N GLU A 328 3.62 23.23 10.90
CA GLU A 328 3.35 23.29 12.34
C GLU A 328 4.20 22.29 13.15
N LEU A 329 4.40 21.07 12.62
CA LEU A 329 5.29 20.08 13.25
C LEU A 329 6.75 20.53 13.24
N SER A 330 7.22 21.19 12.17
CA SER A 330 8.56 21.77 12.11
C SER A 330 8.74 22.94 13.08
N GLU A 331 7.70 23.76 13.31
CA GLU A 331 7.74 24.80 14.35
C GLU A 331 7.85 24.17 15.75
N LEU A 332 7.11 23.08 16.03
CA LEU A 332 7.26 22.33 17.27
C LEU A 332 8.67 21.77 17.44
N ALA A 333 9.29 21.25 16.37
CA ALA A 333 10.66 20.73 16.40
C ALA A 333 11.70 21.79 16.80
N ARG A 334 11.45 23.08 16.53
CA ARG A 334 12.31 24.18 17.01
C ARG A 334 12.22 24.41 18.52
N HIS A 335 11.10 24.06 19.14
CA HIS A 335 10.88 24.23 20.57
C HIS A 335 11.26 22.98 21.38
N PHE A 336 11.23 21.80 20.76
CA PHE A 336 11.45 20.53 21.43
C PHE A 336 12.61 19.75 20.81
N SER A 337 13.76 19.75 21.48
CA SER A 337 15.00 19.11 21.01
C SER A 337 14.93 17.58 20.86
N PHE A 338 13.90 16.95 21.43
CA PHE A 338 13.65 15.51 21.27
C PHE A 338 12.98 15.17 19.93
N ILE A 339 12.62 16.17 19.11
CA ILE A 339 12.11 15.96 17.75
C ILE A 339 13.29 16.10 16.79
N LYS A 340 13.73 14.99 16.20
CA LYS A 340 14.92 14.93 15.34
C LYS A 340 14.64 15.35 13.90
N GLU A 341 13.53 14.89 13.32
CA GLU A 341 13.20 15.17 11.93
C GLU A 341 11.68 15.18 11.71
N VAL A 342 11.21 16.07 10.83
CA VAL A 342 9.85 16.07 10.29
C VAL A 342 9.95 15.92 8.77
N ARG A 343 9.34 14.87 8.21
CA ARG A 343 9.47 14.50 6.79
C ARG A 343 8.16 14.00 6.19
N GLY A 344 8.13 13.85 4.87
CA GLY A 344 7.00 13.29 4.12
C GLY A 344 6.31 14.29 3.19
N TYR A 345 5.23 13.83 2.55
CA TYR A 345 4.47 14.57 1.54
C TYR A 345 2.97 14.37 1.73
N GLY A 346 2.18 15.39 1.40
CA GLY A 346 0.73 15.38 1.60
C GLY A 346 0.38 14.97 3.04
N LEU A 347 -0.48 13.98 3.19
CA LEU A 347 -0.91 13.45 4.49
C LEU A 347 -0.21 12.13 4.87
N MET A 348 1.01 11.93 4.39
CA MET A 348 1.92 10.89 4.84
C MET A 348 3.15 11.55 5.44
N ILE A 349 3.14 11.70 6.77
CA ILE A 349 4.09 12.51 7.53
C ILE A 349 4.76 11.63 8.58
N GLY A 350 6.08 11.71 8.66
CA GLY A 350 6.90 11.11 9.71
C GLY A 350 7.43 12.19 10.65
N VAL A 351 7.43 11.88 11.95
CA VAL A 351 8.10 12.67 12.98
C VAL A 351 9.01 11.70 13.75
N GLU A 352 10.31 11.93 13.67
CA GLU A 352 11.31 11.13 14.37
C GLU A 352 11.62 11.77 15.71
N LEU A 353 11.65 10.94 16.75
CA LEU A 353 11.94 11.33 18.12
C LEU A 353 13.21 10.63 18.61
N ASP A 354 13.79 11.12 19.71
CA ASP A 354 14.97 10.55 20.40
C ASP A 354 14.82 9.10 20.88
#